data_AF-A0A3M9ZUW9-F1
#
_entry.id   AF-A0A3M9ZUW9-F1
#
_cell.length_a   1.000
_cell.length_b   1.000
_cell.length_c   1.000
_cell.angle_alpha   90.00
_cell.angle_beta   90.00
_cell.angle_gamma   90.00
#
_symmetry.space_group_name_H-M   'P 1'
#
loop_
_entity.id
_entity.type
_entity.pdbx_description
1 polymer ?
#
loop_
_entity_poly.entity_id
_entity_poly.type
_entity_poly.pdbx_seq_one_letter_code
_entity_poly.pdbx_strand_id
1 'polypeptide(L)'
;MRGEILDLMVQNGLGDDCYVEMLDFTIDLFESRGLGADYYGYHNINHELEVTYISLLAASQKMVTLDNTDIKHLYIAALFHDFDPQKSVDKPHEESVIKFISNDAEICRMIGATGADIEVIKTLILRTTYPWSGSLRDDAERQIKMCLERAGADSA
;
A
#
# COMPACT_ATOMS: atom_id res chain seq x y z
N MET A 1 -15.35 8.70 2.89
CA MET A 1 -14.22 7.84 2.50
C MET A 1 -14.15 6.52 3.24
N ARG A 2 -13.88 6.45 4.57
CA ARG A 2 -13.77 5.15 5.29
C ARG A 2 -14.93 4.19 4.98
N GLY A 3 -16.19 4.65 5.12
CA GLY A 3 -17.36 3.82 4.82
C GLY A 3 -17.43 3.34 3.37
N GLU A 4 -17.07 4.20 2.40
CA GLU A 4 -17.05 3.84 0.98
C GLU A 4 -15.96 2.82 0.65
N ILE A 5 -14.80 2.91 1.32
CA ILE A 5 -13.72 1.92 1.24
C ILE A 5 -14.21 0.58 1.79
N LEU A 6 -14.89 0.57 2.94
CA LEU A 6 -15.46 -0.67 3.49
C LEU A 6 -16.47 -1.32 2.55
N ASP A 7 -17.35 -0.53 1.93
CA ASP A 7 -18.31 -1.04 0.95
C ASP A 7 -17.59 -1.65 -0.27
N LEU A 8 -16.54 -0.99 -0.78
CA LEU A 8 -15.74 -1.50 -1.90
C LEU A 8 -14.92 -2.74 -1.51
N MET A 9 -14.39 -2.81 -0.30
CA MET A 9 -13.68 -3.99 0.21
C MET A 9 -14.59 -5.22 0.17
N VAL A 10 -15.81 -5.10 0.70
CA VAL A 10 -16.80 -6.18 0.67
C VAL A 10 -17.14 -6.58 -0.77
N GLN A 11 -17.36 -5.60 -1.66
CA GLN A 11 -17.65 -5.86 -3.08
C GLN A 11 -16.51 -6.59 -3.80
N ASN A 12 -15.26 -6.32 -3.43
CA ASN A 12 -14.07 -6.95 -3.99
C ASN A 12 -13.62 -8.21 -3.20
N GLY A 13 -14.46 -8.74 -2.31
CA GLY A 13 -14.19 -9.99 -1.58
C GLY A 13 -13.19 -9.88 -0.42
N LEU A 14 -12.89 -8.66 0.05
CA LEU A 14 -12.03 -8.37 1.20
C LEU A 14 -12.88 -8.22 2.48
N GLY A 15 -13.57 -9.29 2.87
CA GLY A 15 -14.52 -9.28 4.00
C GLY A 15 -13.92 -9.62 5.37
N ASP A 16 -12.66 -10.02 5.43
CA ASP A 16 -12.02 -10.44 6.69
C ASP A 16 -11.66 -9.23 7.57
N ASP A 17 -11.76 -9.40 8.89
CA ASP A 17 -11.54 -8.33 9.87
C ASP A 17 -10.15 -7.68 9.77
N CYS A 18 -9.13 -8.41 9.32
CA CYS A 18 -7.77 -7.92 9.20
C CYS A 18 -7.63 -6.74 8.21
N TYR A 19 -8.48 -6.66 7.18
CA TYR A 19 -8.44 -5.53 6.25
C TYR A 19 -9.04 -4.27 6.88
N VAL A 20 -10.11 -4.42 7.68
CA VAL A 20 -10.72 -3.32 8.43
C VAL A 20 -9.76 -2.83 9.51
N GLU A 21 -9.10 -3.78 10.20
CA GLU A 21 -8.06 -3.49 11.19
C GLU A 21 -6.93 -2.64 10.60
N MET A 22 -6.44 -2.98 9.39
CA MET A 22 -5.42 -2.15 8.70
C MET A 22 -5.91 -0.74 8.41
N LEU A 23 -7.15 -0.60 7.91
CA LEU A 23 -7.71 0.70 7.57
C LEU A 23 -7.79 1.60 8.80
N ASP A 24 -8.30 1.05 9.90
CA ASP A 24 -8.47 1.77 11.16
C ASP A 24 -7.12 2.12 11.77
N PHE A 25 -6.17 1.18 11.77
CA PHE A 25 -4.80 1.42 12.21
C PHE A 25 -4.14 2.58 11.44
N THR A 26 -4.28 2.61 10.11
CA THR A 26 -3.74 3.68 9.27
C THR A 26 -4.33 5.03 9.61
N ILE A 27 -5.65 5.10 9.76
CA ILE A 27 -6.36 6.34 10.15
C ILE A 27 -5.88 6.83 11.52
N ASP A 28 -5.89 5.96 12.52
CA ASP A 28 -5.51 6.30 13.89
C ASP A 28 -4.05 6.74 13.98
N LEU A 29 -3.15 6.10 13.23
CA LEU A 29 -1.74 6.49 13.22
C LEU A 29 -1.55 7.88 12.59
N PHE A 30 -2.17 8.16 11.45
CA PHE A 30 -2.05 9.48 10.81
C PHE A 30 -2.62 10.58 11.69
N GLU A 31 -3.82 10.38 12.24
CA GLU A 31 -4.46 11.34 13.15
C GLU A 31 -3.60 11.59 14.40
N SER A 32 -3.11 10.54 15.05
CA SER A 32 -2.28 10.67 16.26
C SER A 32 -0.90 11.31 16.01
N ARG A 33 -0.42 11.33 14.77
CA ARG A 33 0.84 11.97 14.35
C ARG A 33 0.66 13.39 13.83
N GLY A 34 -0.57 13.92 13.84
CA GLY A 34 -0.88 15.24 13.29
C GLY A 34 -0.84 15.28 11.76
N LEU A 35 -1.00 14.13 11.11
CA LEU A 35 -1.11 13.94 9.65
C LEU A 35 -2.55 13.64 9.23
N GLY A 36 -3.51 13.93 10.11
CA GLY A 36 -4.94 13.79 9.89
C GLY A 36 -5.48 14.77 8.84
N ALA A 37 -6.81 14.83 8.72
CA ALA A 37 -7.48 15.60 7.66
C ALA A 37 -7.14 17.11 7.66
N ASP A 38 -6.81 17.68 8.82
CA ASP A 38 -6.46 19.09 8.98
C ASP A 38 -4.97 19.39 8.69
N TYR A 39 -4.15 18.37 8.36
CA TYR A 39 -2.75 18.59 7.98
C TYR A 39 -2.66 19.28 6.62
N TYR A 40 -1.91 20.38 6.57
CA TYR A 40 -1.83 21.27 5.39
C TYR A 40 -1.11 20.66 4.17
N GLY A 41 -0.26 19.66 4.37
CA GLY A 41 0.49 19.02 3.29
C GLY A 41 -0.35 17.97 2.56
N TYR A 42 0.03 17.70 1.30
CA TYR A 42 -0.73 16.83 0.39
C TYR A 42 -0.82 15.38 0.89
N HIS A 43 0.29 14.80 1.37
CA HIS A 43 0.34 13.41 1.83
C HIS A 43 -0.23 13.28 3.26
N ASN A 44 -1.53 13.52 3.43
CA ASN A 44 -2.27 13.34 4.67
C ASN A 44 -3.23 12.14 4.56
N ILE A 45 -4.01 11.89 5.62
CA ILE A 45 -4.93 10.75 5.63
C ILE A 45 -5.97 10.80 4.49
N ASN A 46 -6.38 11.99 4.02
CA ASN A 46 -7.33 12.06 2.90
C ASN A 46 -6.68 11.51 1.62
N HIS A 47 -5.42 11.87 1.33
CA HIS A 47 -4.70 11.33 0.17
C HIS A 47 -4.59 9.80 0.23
N GLU A 48 -4.18 9.25 1.37
CA GLU A 48 -4.07 7.79 1.53
C GLU A 48 -5.40 7.08 1.30
N LEU A 49 -6.49 7.63 1.86
CA LEU A 49 -7.82 7.07 1.69
C LEU A 49 -8.34 7.24 0.25
N GLU A 50 -8.02 8.34 -0.43
CA GLU A 50 -8.40 8.57 -1.83
C GLU A 50 -7.71 7.57 -2.76
N VAL A 51 -6.41 7.37 -2.60
CA VAL A 51 -5.63 6.39 -3.38
C VAL A 51 -6.14 4.98 -3.12
N THR A 52 -6.42 4.63 -1.86
CA THR A 52 -7.01 3.33 -1.49
C THR A 52 -8.38 3.13 -2.14
N TYR A 53 -9.26 4.12 -2.04
CA TYR A 53 -10.60 4.09 -2.63
C TYR A 53 -10.55 3.92 -4.15
N ILE A 54 -9.75 4.73 -4.85
CA ILE A 54 -9.62 4.67 -6.30
C ILE A 54 -9.02 3.33 -6.74
N SER A 55 -8.06 2.78 -5.98
CA SER A 55 -7.44 1.48 -6.28
C SER A 55 -8.45 0.33 -6.18
N LEU A 56 -9.29 0.31 -5.15
CA LEU A 56 -10.37 -0.68 -5.01
C LEU A 56 -11.46 -0.52 -6.08
N LEU A 57 -11.81 0.73 -6.43
CA LEU A 57 -12.75 0.98 -7.52
C LEU A 57 -12.18 0.51 -8.85
N ALA A 58 -10.89 0.77 -9.09
CA ALA A 58 -10.17 0.32 -10.27
C ALA A 58 -10.05 -1.20 -10.31
N ALA A 59 -9.98 -1.91 -9.18
CA ALA A 59 -9.89 -3.37 -9.16
C ALA A 59 -11.07 -4.07 -9.86
N SER A 60 -12.26 -3.44 -9.87
CA SER A 60 -13.47 -3.95 -10.52
C SER A 60 -13.56 -3.71 -12.05
N GLN A 61 -12.49 -3.18 -12.67
CA GLN A 61 -12.40 -3.00 -14.12
C GLN A 61 -12.43 -4.34 -14.91
N LYS A 62 -12.65 -4.29 -16.23
CA LYS A 62 -12.83 -5.47 -17.10
C LYS A 62 -11.75 -5.67 -18.19
N MET A 63 -10.74 -4.82 -18.24
CA MET A 63 -9.62 -4.91 -19.19
C MET A 63 -8.63 -6.03 -18.82
N VAL A 64 -8.40 -6.27 -17.53
CA VAL A 64 -7.60 -7.40 -17.03
C VAL A 64 -8.38 -8.16 -15.95
N THR A 65 -8.15 -9.47 -15.85
CA THR A 65 -8.72 -10.27 -14.77
C THR A 65 -7.78 -10.19 -13.57
N LEU A 66 -8.28 -9.71 -12.44
CA LEU A 66 -7.60 -9.76 -11.15
C LEU A 66 -8.26 -10.83 -10.29
N ASP A 67 -7.48 -11.68 -9.66
CA ASP A 67 -7.99 -12.63 -8.68
C ASP A 67 -8.03 -12.01 -7.27
N ASN A 68 -8.55 -12.77 -6.30
CA ASN A 68 -8.61 -12.28 -4.93
C ASN A 68 -7.22 -11.99 -4.35
N THR A 69 -6.19 -12.71 -4.78
CA THR A 69 -4.81 -12.49 -4.33
C THR A 69 -4.30 -11.16 -4.87
N ASP A 70 -4.52 -10.85 -6.14
CA ASP A 70 -4.14 -9.57 -6.75
C ASP A 70 -4.80 -8.39 -6.03
N ILE A 71 -6.10 -8.49 -5.75
CA ILE A 71 -6.88 -7.45 -5.07
C ILE A 71 -6.34 -7.20 -3.65
N LYS A 72 -5.96 -8.25 -2.92
CA LYS A 72 -5.34 -8.12 -1.59
C LYS A 72 -4.05 -7.31 -1.65
N HIS A 73 -3.15 -7.67 -2.56
CA HIS A 73 -1.89 -6.96 -2.72
C HIS A 73 -2.13 -5.51 -3.14
N LEU A 74 -3.08 -5.26 -4.04
CA LEU A 74 -3.44 -3.92 -4.49
C LEU A 74 -3.98 -3.05 -3.36
N TYR A 75 -4.91 -3.56 -2.55
CA TYR A 75 -5.45 -2.84 -1.39
C TYR A 75 -4.35 -2.46 -0.40
N ILE A 76 -3.52 -3.44 -0.01
CA ILE A 76 -2.47 -3.23 1.00
C ILE A 76 -1.40 -2.27 0.47
N ALA A 77 -0.99 -2.42 -0.79
CA ALA A 77 -0.02 -1.52 -1.41
C ALA A 77 -0.55 -0.08 -1.52
N ALA A 78 -1.81 0.10 -1.92
CA ALA A 78 -2.43 1.42 -2.02
C ALA A 78 -2.53 2.12 -0.65
N LEU A 79 -2.97 1.38 0.39
CA LEU A 79 -3.12 1.92 1.74
C LEU A 79 -1.79 2.32 2.38
N PHE A 80 -0.70 1.66 1.99
CA PHE A 80 0.62 1.89 2.57
C PHE A 80 1.61 2.60 1.64
N HIS A 81 1.23 3.05 0.44
CA HIS A 81 2.18 3.51 -0.58
C HIS A 81 3.01 4.72 -0.15
N ASP A 82 2.44 5.61 0.65
CA ASP A 82 3.05 6.85 1.15
C ASP A 82 3.18 6.81 2.69
N PHE A 83 3.14 5.60 3.29
CA PHE A 83 3.13 5.38 4.74
C PHE A 83 4.50 5.67 5.39
N ASP A 84 4.83 6.95 5.49
CA ASP A 84 5.96 7.50 6.24
C ASP A 84 5.45 8.35 7.41
N PRO A 85 5.10 7.73 8.56
CA PRO A 85 4.57 8.45 9.71
C PRO A 85 5.60 9.36 10.39
N GLN A 86 6.88 9.29 9.99
CA GLN A 86 7.92 10.16 10.54
C GLN A 86 8.06 11.46 9.76
N LYS A 87 7.58 11.53 8.50
CA LYS A 87 7.58 12.75 7.67
C LYS A 87 8.93 13.48 7.70
N SER A 88 10.02 12.72 7.62
CA SER A 88 11.37 13.30 7.63
C SER A 88 11.60 14.26 6.45
N VAL A 89 10.81 14.11 5.39
CA VAL A 89 10.68 14.94 4.20
C VAL A 89 9.22 14.97 3.74
N ASP A 90 8.83 15.98 2.96
CA ASP A 90 7.40 16.20 2.60
C ASP A 90 6.84 15.13 1.64
N LYS A 91 7.67 14.64 0.70
CA LYS A 91 7.39 13.46 -0.13
C LYS A 91 8.04 12.23 0.51
N PRO A 92 7.28 11.18 0.87
CA PRO A 92 7.86 9.91 1.29
C PRO A 92 8.83 9.37 0.24
N HIS A 93 9.96 8.85 0.69
CA HIS A 93 10.84 8.08 -0.17
C HIS A 93 10.39 6.62 -0.13
N GLU A 94 10.24 5.99 -1.30
CA GLU A 94 9.68 4.65 -1.40
C GLU A 94 10.49 3.64 -0.56
N GLU A 95 11.81 3.83 -0.44
CA GLU A 95 12.67 3.03 0.45
C GLU A 95 12.33 3.17 1.94
N SER A 96 11.98 4.38 2.41
CA SER A 96 11.59 4.62 3.81
C SER A 96 10.26 3.91 4.11
N VAL A 97 9.29 4.03 3.20
CA VAL A 97 7.99 3.36 3.29
C VAL A 97 8.18 1.85 3.37
N ILE A 98 8.94 1.30 2.41
CA ILE A 98 9.25 -0.14 2.33
C ILE A 98 9.93 -0.65 3.60
N LYS A 99 10.90 0.13 4.12
CA LYS A 99 11.58 -0.21 5.36
C LYS A 99 10.61 -0.18 6.54
N PHE A 100 9.71 0.79 6.60
CA PHE A 100 8.74 0.89 7.69
C PHE A 100 7.80 -0.31 7.70
N ILE A 101 7.11 -0.58 6.58
CA ILE A 101 6.14 -1.69 6.49
C ILE A 101 6.78 -3.06 6.69
N SER A 102 8.09 -3.19 6.41
CA SER A 102 8.82 -4.46 6.60
C SER A 102 9.29 -4.69 8.04
N ASN A 103 9.32 -3.65 8.89
CA ASN A 103 9.87 -3.73 10.24
C ASN A 103 8.84 -3.45 11.34
N ASP A 104 7.72 -2.80 11.01
CA ASP A 104 6.65 -2.59 11.97
C ASP A 104 5.93 -3.92 12.25
N ALA A 105 5.93 -4.34 13.51
CA ALA A 105 5.42 -5.64 13.92
C ALA A 105 3.90 -5.77 13.76
N GLU A 106 3.17 -4.67 13.92
CA GLU A 106 1.71 -4.65 13.81
C GLU A 106 1.29 -4.72 12.35
N ILE A 107 1.93 -3.94 11.47
CA ILE A 107 1.74 -4.04 10.02
C ILE A 107 2.10 -5.44 9.53
N CYS A 108 3.26 -5.98 9.91
CA CYS A 108 3.66 -7.34 9.52
C CYS A 108 2.63 -8.39 9.95
N ARG A 109 2.10 -8.28 11.17
CA ARG A 109 1.05 -9.18 11.68
C ARG A 109 -0.22 -9.08 10.84
N MET A 110 -0.71 -7.87 10.58
CA MET A 110 -1.92 -7.66 9.80
C MET A 110 -1.75 -8.20 8.37
N ILE A 111 -0.63 -7.88 7.70
CA ILE A 111 -0.35 -8.38 6.34
C ILE A 111 -0.30 -9.90 6.34
N GLY A 112 0.40 -10.52 7.30
CA GLY A 112 0.47 -11.97 7.43
C GLY A 112 -0.90 -12.64 7.60
N ALA A 113 -1.84 -12.00 8.31
CA ALA A 113 -3.20 -12.50 8.48
C ALA A 113 -4.01 -12.56 7.17
N THR A 114 -3.65 -11.77 6.15
CA THR A 114 -4.33 -11.77 4.83
C THR A 114 -3.86 -12.89 3.90
N GLY A 115 -2.69 -13.47 4.19
CA GLY A 115 -1.97 -14.37 3.29
C GLY A 115 -1.32 -13.67 2.08
N ALA A 116 -1.27 -12.33 2.06
CA ALA A 116 -0.55 -11.58 1.03
C ALA A 116 0.98 -11.67 1.21
N ASP A 117 1.71 -11.65 0.11
CA ASP A 117 3.16 -11.59 0.07
C ASP A 117 3.64 -10.14 0.16
N ILE A 118 4.37 -9.84 1.23
CA ILE A 118 4.93 -8.51 1.47
C ILE A 118 5.92 -8.08 0.37
N GLU A 119 6.62 -9.00 -0.29
CA GLU A 119 7.54 -8.66 -1.38
C GLU A 119 6.79 -8.25 -2.65
N VAL A 120 5.59 -8.80 -2.90
CA VAL A 120 4.70 -8.33 -3.97
C VAL A 120 4.15 -6.94 -3.64
N ILE A 121 3.74 -6.69 -2.39
CA ILE A 121 3.32 -5.34 -1.94
C ILE A 121 4.43 -4.31 -2.16
N LYS A 122 5.68 -4.64 -1.75
CA LYS A 122 6.84 -3.77 -1.95
C LYS A 122 7.10 -3.50 -3.43
N THR A 123 6.90 -4.51 -4.29
CA THR A 123 7.01 -4.34 -5.74
C THR A 123 5.99 -3.33 -6.26
N LEU A 124 4.73 -3.39 -5.83
CA LEU A 124 3.70 -2.42 -6.23
C LEU A 124 4.04 -1.00 -5.77
N ILE A 125 4.53 -0.84 -4.53
CA ILE A 125 4.97 0.47 -4.00
C ILE A 125 6.18 0.99 -4.80
N LEU A 126 7.18 0.17 -5.10
CA LEU A 126 8.33 0.58 -5.92
C LEU A 126 7.90 1.05 -7.32
N ARG A 127 6.78 0.58 -7.86
CA ARG A 127 6.27 1.03 -9.15
C ARG A 127 5.60 2.40 -9.12
N THR A 128 5.43 3.01 -7.95
CA THR A 128 4.97 4.40 -7.82
C THR A 128 6.12 5.42 -7.89
N THR A 129 7.39 4.95 -7.97
CA THR A 129 8.56 5.83 -8.08
C THR A 129 8.40 6.84 -9.22
N TYR A 130 8.55 8.12 -8.85
CA TYR A 130 8.45 9.22 -9.79
C TYR A 130 9.58 10.25 -9.58
N PRO A 131 10.23 10.73 -10.66
CA PRO A 131 10.01 10.33 -12.05
C PRO A 131 10.57 8.93 -12.33
N TRP A 132 9.88 8.15 -13.18
CA TRP A 132 10.34 6.83 -13.63
C TRP A 132 11.42 6.96 -14.71
N SER A 133 12.57 7.50 -14.34
CA SER A 133 13.69 7.79 -15.26
C SER A 133 15.05 7.83 -14.56
N GLY A 134 16.12 7.61 -15.32
CA GLY A 134 17.50 7.70 -14.82
C GLY A 134 17.77 6.73 -13.68
N SER A 135 18.65 7.13 -12.76
CA SER A 135 19.08 6.29 -11.63
C SER A 135 17.94 5.88 -10.71
N LEU A 136 16.89 6.70 -10.55
CA LEU A 136 15.73 6.36 -9.73
C LEU A 136 14.99 5.14 -10.28
N ARG A 137 14.80 5.09 -11.60
CA ARG A 137 14.22 3.92 -12.28
C ARG A 137 15.13 2.70 -12.12
N ASP A 138 16.42 2.85 -12.39
CA ASP A 138 17.37 1.73 -12.34
C ASP A 138 17.45 1.11 -10.93
N ASP A 139 17.40 1.95 -9.89
CA ASP A 139 17.39 1.51 -8.50
C ASP A 139 16.06 0.84 -8.11
N ALA A 140 14.92 1.37 -8.56
CA ALA A 140 13.60 0.76 -8.34
C ALA A 140 13.49 -0.59 -9.06
N GLU A 141 13.88 -0.69 -10.33
CA GLU A 141 13.87 -1.95 -11.11
C GLU A 141 14.75 -3.02 -10.46
N ARG A 142 15.93 -2.65 -9.95
CA ARG A 142 16.80 -3.58 -9.21
C ARG A 142 16.10 -4.11 -7.95
N GLN A 143 15.48 -3.24 -7.16
CA GLN A 143 14.77 -3.64 -5.95
C GLN A 143 13.53 -4.50 -6.24
N ILE A 144 12.78 -4.16 -7.29
CA ILE A 144 11.63 -4.95 -7.76
C ILE A 144 12.07 -6.37 -8.11
N LYS A 145 13.17 -6.51 -8.87
CA LYS A 145 13.70 -7.82 -9.21
C LYS A 145 14.01 -8.64 -7.96
N MET A 146 14.70 -8.05 -6.97
CA MET A 146 15.00 -8.73 -5.71
C MET A 146 13.75 -9.14 -4.93
N CYS A 147 12.68 -8.33 -4.96
CA CYS A 147 11.41 -8.66 -4.33
C CYS A 147 10.73 -9.84 -5.04
N LEU A 148 10.68 -9.84 -6.37
CA LEU A 148 10.10 -10.92 -7.17
C LEU A 148 10.86 -12.25 -7.01
N GLU A 149 12.19 -12.20 -6.95
CA GLU A 149 13.03 -13.37 -6.64
C GLU A 149 12.67 -13.97 -5.27
N ARG A 150 12.44 -13.14 -4.25
CA ARG A 150 12.06 -13.58 -2.89
C ARG A 150 10.63 -14.09 -2.79
N ALA A 151 9.72 -13.52 -3.57
CA ALA A 151 8.35 -13.99 -3.72
C ALA A 151 8.26 -15.33 -4.50
N GLY A 152 9.38 -15.80 -5.08
CA GLY A 152 9.44 -17.02 -5.89
C GLY A 152 8.87 -16.88 -7.30
N ALA A 153 8.63 -15.64 -7.77
CA ALA A 153 8.03 -15.35 -9.07
C ALA A 153 8.98 -15.57 -10.27
N ASP A 154 10.30 -15.62 -10.05
CA ASP A 154 11.32 -15.87 -11.08
C ASP A 154 11.58 -17.37 -11.35
N SER A 155 10.69 -18.26 -10.89
CA SER A 155 10.81 -19.73 -11.05
C SER A 155 10.07 -20.30 -12.29
N ALA A 156 9.54 -19.45 -13.17
CA ALA A 156 8.73 -19.85 -14.33
C ALA A 156 9.49 -19.76 -15.66
#